data_AF-A0A1W9WT38-F1
#
_entry.id   AF-A0A1W9WT38-F1
#
_cell.length_a   1.000
_cell.length_b   1.000
_cell.length_c   1.000
_cell.angle_alpha   90.00
_cell.angle_beta   90.00
_cell.angle_gamma   90.00
#
_symmetry.space_group_name_H-M   'P 1'
#
loop_
_entity.id
_entity.type
_entity.pdbx_description
1 polymer ?
#
loop_
_entity_poly.entity_id
_entity_poly.type
_entity_poly.pdbx_seq_one_letter_code
_entity_poly.pdbx_strand_id
1 'polypeptide(L)'
;LFLPDLAKIMRFDTAIFLDKELIALMSEASGDGEGETDGDHYGITDALVLIQIDLNGKPEWILIHWEQIGENPLAAAYLPLTDYPKKERPVIKARAMKGISGIPEGQKRATLYSLIQESIRLDSNEERQFRELVRTNPIYKEVRMLQSVREVGIEEGIEIGIEKGVEIGIEKGVGEGIEKGRFQALEETAVKMLSSGVLTQEQIAQFTGLEISRIRKLAKAPASERQIH
;
A
#
# COMPACT_ATOMS: atom_id res chain seq x y z
N LEU A 1 -18.26 -23.35 22.59
CA LEU A 1 -19.70 -23.64 22.77
C LEU A 1 -20.10 -23.33 24.22
N PHE A 2 -21.20 -22.63 24.47
CA PHE A 2 -21.83 -22.58 25.79
C PHE A 2 -23.19 -23.27 25.65
N LEU A 3 -23.33 -24.48 26.19
CA LEU A 3 -24.58 -25.24 26.24
C LEU A 3 -25.13 -25.16 27.67
N PRO A 4 -25.95 -24.14 27.99
CA PRO A 4 -26.34 -23.85 29.38
C PRO A 4 -27.12 -24.97 30.06
N ASP A 5 -27.78 -25.85 29.30
CA ASP A 5 -28.48 -27.02 29.86
C ASP A 5 -27.53 -28.18 30.17
N LEU A 6 -26.43 -28.31 29.42
CA LEU A 6 -25.41 -29.32 29.66
C LEU A 6 -24.59 -29.00 30.92
N ALA A 7 -24.33 -27.72 31.16
CA ALA A 7 -23.62 -27.25 32.36
C ALA A 7 -24.32 -27.62 33.68
N LYS A 8 -25.65 -27.79 33.67
CA LYS A 8 -26.45 -28.15 34.87
C LYS A 8 -26.25 -29.61 35.30
N ILE A 9 -25.88 -30.48 34.36
CA ILE A 9 -25.75 -31.93 34.58
C ILE A 9 -24.29 -32.40 34.56
N MET A 10 -23.37 -31.49 34.22
CA MET A 10 -21.93 -31.72 34.18
C MET A 10 -21.29 -31.53 35.54
N ARG A 11 -20.46 -32.50 35.93
CA ARG A 11 -19.56 -32.37 37.08
C ARG A 11 -18.14 -32.05 36.63
N PHE A 12 -17.83 -30.76 36.51
CA PHE A 12 -16.52 -30.29 36.02
C PHE A 12 -15.33 -30.78 36.85
N ASP A 13 -15.53 -31.04 38.14
CA ASP A 13 -14.54 -31.61 39.06
C ASP A 13 -14.13 -33.05 38.74
N THR A 14 -14.92 -33.74 37.90
CA THR A 14 -14.67 -35.13 37.49
C THR A 14 -13.97 -35.24 36.13
N ALA A 15 -13.64 -34.11 35.50
CA ALA A 15 -13.02 -34.11 34.18
C ALA A 15 -11.60 -34.69 34.23
N ILE A 16 -11.37 -35.76 33.45
CA ILE A 16 -10.06 -36.39 33.29
C ILE A 16 -9.64 -36.26 31.82
N PHE A 17 -8.47 -35.65 31.59
CA PHE A 17 -7.83 -35.59 30.28
C PHE A 17 -7.14 -36.92 29.99
N LEU A 18 -7.44 -37.51 28.84
CA LEU A 18 -6.94 -38.84 28.49
C LEU A 18 -5.78 -38.82 27.50
N ASP A 19 -5.44 -37.66 26.94
CA ASP A 19 -4.36 -37.53 25.96
C ASP A 19 -3.03 -37.10 26.61
N LYS A 20 -2.05 -38.01 26.62
CA LYS A 20 -0.74 -37.81 27.27
C LYS A 20 0.18 -36.86 26.48
N GLU A 21 0.05 -36.76 25.16
CA GLU A 21 0.92 -35.90 24.35
C GLU A 21 0.48 -34.42 24.46
N LEU A 22 -0.82 -34.17 24.57
CA LEU A 22 -1.40 -32.85 24.79
C LEU A 22 -1.05 -32.26 26.17
N ILE A 23 -0.97 -33.10 27.21
CA ILE A 23 -0.56 -32.69 28.57
C ILE A 23 0.91 -32.23 28.59
N ALA A 24 1.80 -32.88 27.84
CA ALA A 24 3.21 -32.49 27.75
C ALA A 24 3.38 -31.13 27.05
N LEU A 25 2.68 -30.91 25.93
CA LEU A 25 2.67 -29.64 25.21
C LEU A 25 2.12 -28.47 26.04
N MET A 26 1.07 -28.68 26.84
CA MET A 26 0.53 -27.62 27.71
C MET A 26 1.41 -27.36 28.94
N SER A 27 2.12 -28.37 29.45
CA SER A 27 3.05 -28.22 30.58
C SER A 27 4.29 -27.39 30.22
N GLU A 28 4.77 -27.50 28.97
CA GLU A 28 5.90 -26.70 28.47
C GLU A 28 5.53 -25.22 28.28
N ALA A 29 4.28 -24.92 27.94
CA ALA A 29 3.79 -23.54 27.77
C ALA A 29 3.65 -22.75 29.09
N SER A 30 3.68 -23.42 30.24
CA SER A 30 3.59 -22.81 31.58
C SER A 30 4.93 -22.65 32.30
N GLY A 31 6.06 -22.79 31.61
CA GLY A 31 7.38 -22.59 32.19
C GLY A 31 7.72 -21.11 32.42
N ASP A 32 7.65 -20.66 33.67
CA ASP A 32 8.39 -19.50 34.15
C ASP A 32 9.89 -19.72 33.90
N GLY A 33 10.48 -18.93 33.00
CA GLY A 33 11.91 -19.02 32.67
C GLY A 33 12.38 -17.86 31.81
N GLU A 34 13.19 -16.99 32.39
CA GLU A 34 13.97 -15.95 31.71
C GLU A 34 14.82 -16.59 30.59
N GLY A 35 14.69 -16.09 29.36
CA GLY A 35 15.51 -16.54 28.24
C GLY A 35 15.04 -15.96 26.90
N GLU A 36 15.75 -14.94 26.42
CA GLU A 36 15.78 -14.59 25.00
C GLU A 36 16.11 -15.85 24.20
N THR A 37 15.23 -16.28 23.31
CA THR A 37 15.59 -16.96 22.06
C THR A 37 14.44 -16.89 21.06
N ASP A 38 14.81 -16.37 19.89
CA ASP A 38 14.13 -16.58 18.60
C ASP A 38 13.68 -18.04 18.46
N GLY A 39 12.41 -18.26 18.12
CA GLY A 39 11.91 -19.61 17.90
C GLY A 39 10.39 -19.65 17.81
N ASP A 40 9.90 -19.96 16.62
CA ASP A 40 8.51 -20.27 16.29
C ASP A 40 7.79 -20.95 17.46
N HIS A 41 6.91 -20.20 18.13
CA HIS A 41 5.90 -20.81 18.98
C HIS A 41 5.00 -21.64 18.07
N TYR A 42 5.21 -22.95 18.03
CA TYR A 42 4.25 -23.93 17.54
C TYR A 42 3.01 -23.87 18.44
N GLY A 43 2.21 -22.81 18.29
CA GLY A 43 0.88 -22.75 18.85
C GLY A 43 0.05 -23.83 18.18
N ILE A 44 -0.52 -24.72 18.98
CA ILE A 44 -1.39 -25.79 18.47
C ILE A 44 -2.56 -25.15 17.71
N THR A 45 -2.56 -25.28 16.39
CA THR A 45 -3.56 -24.66 15.51
C THR A 45 -4.86 -25.47 15.42
N ASP A 46 -4.79 -26.75 15.75
CA ASP A 46 -5.90 -27.69 15.79
C ASP A 46 -5.60 -28.76 16.85
N ALA A 47 -6.51 -28.95 17.81
CA ALA A 47 -6.41 -29.94 18.87
C ALA A 47 -7.70 -30.75 19.00
N LEU A 48 -7.55 -32.07 19.07
CA LEU A 48 -8.61 -32.97 19.50
C LEU A 48 -8.33 -33.38 20.95
N VAL A 49 -9.17 -32.91 21.86
CA VAL A 49 -9.05 -33.21 23.29
C VAL A 49 -10.15 -34.16 23.69
N LEU A 50 -9.79 -35.37 24.09
CA LEU A 50 -10.73 -36.32 24.69
C LEU A 50 -10.76 -36.15 26.20
N ILE A 51 -11.93 -35.83 26.73
CA ILE A 51 -12.20 -35.74 28.16
C ILE A 51 -13.26 -36.77 28.57
N GLN A 52 -13.05 -37.38 29.73
CA GLN A 52 -14.09 -38.15 30.42
C GLN A 52 -14.68 -37.27 31.53
N ILE A 53 -16.00 -37.14 31.57
CA ILE A 53 -16.71 -36.33 32.57
C ILE A 53 -17.97 -37.05 33.04
N ASP A 54 -18.32 -36.90 34.32
CA ASP A 54 -19.59 -37.40 34.85
C ASP A 54 -20.75 -36.50 34.40
N LEU A 55 -21.69 -37.11 33.68
CA LEU A 55 -22.99 -36.56 33.34
C LEU A 55 -24.08 -37.37 34.05
N ASN A 56 -24.82 -36.75 34.97
CA ASN A 56 -25.91 -37.39 35.72
C ASN A 56 -25.53 -38.70 36.43
N GLY A 57 -24.34 -38.77 37.03
CA GLY A 57 -23.84 -39.94 37.76
C GLY A 57 -23.30 -41.05 36.87
N LYS A 58 -23.07 -40.77 35.57
CA LYS A 58 -22.49 -41.71 34.61
C LYS A 58 -21.27 -41.10 33.92
N PRO A 59 -20.18 -41.87 33.76
CA PRO A 59 -19.01 -41.39 33.04
C PRO A 59 -19.29 -41.35 31.52
N GLU A 60 -19.23 -40.16 30.94
CA GLU A 60 -19.44 -39.91 29.51
C GLU A 60 -18.17 -39.34 28.87
N TRP A 61 -18.02 -39.58 27.58
CA TRP A 61 -16.82 -39.25 26.81
C TRP A 61 -17.14 -38.08 25.89
N ILE A 62 -16.39 -36.99 26.00
CA ILE A 62 -16.58 -35.80 25.17
C ILE A 62 -15.29 -35.57 24.38
N LEU A 63 -15.43 -35.55 23.06
CA LEU A 63 -14.38 -35.11 22.16
C LEU A 63 -14.56 -33.62 21.91
N ILE A 64 -13.58 -32.82 22.35
CA ILE A 64 -13.51 -31.39 22.11
C ILE A 64 -12.57 -31.20 20.92
N HIS A 65 -13.12 -30.74 19.81
CA HIS A 65 -12.33 -30.18 18.72
C HIS A 65 -12.11 -28.69 19.01
N TRP A 66 -10.86 -28.32 19.21
CA TRP A 66 -10.43 -26.95 19.44
C TRP A 66 -9.56 -26.51 18.25
N GLU A 67 -10.16 -25.71 17.37
CA GLU A 67 -9.46 -25.13 16.23
C GLU A 67 -9.18 -23.66 16.53
N GLN A 68 -7.91 -23.27 16.44
CA GLN A 68 -7.54 -21.86 16.40
C GLN A 68 -7.79 -21.38 14.97
N ILE A 69 -8.96 -20.76 14.74
CA ILE A 69 -9.24 -20.08 13.47
C ILE A 69 -8.21 -18.95 13.34
N GLY A 70 -7.15 -19.18 12.57
CA GLY A 70 -6.21 -18.14 12.21
C GLY A 70 -6.96 -16.95 11.60
N GLU A 71 -6.60 -15.72 11.98
CA GLU A 71 -7.21 -14.52 11.39
C GLU A 71 -7.01 -14.58 9.86
N ASN A 72 -8.07 -14.91 9.10
CA ASN A 72 -8.00 -14.95 7.64
C ASN A 72 -7.87 -13.50 7.14
N PRO A 73 -6.71 -13.09 6.59
CA PRO A 73 -6.50 -11.69 6.28
C PRO A 73 -7.36 -11.19 5.13
N LEU A 74 -7.79 -12.12 4.26
CA LEU A 74 -8.76 -11.81 3.21
C LEU A 74 -10.12 -11.50 3.83
N ALA A 75 -10.61 -12.35 4.74
CA ALA A 75 -11.87 -12.10 5.44
C ALA A 75 -11.83 -10.77 6.23
N ALA A 76 -10.71 -10.47 6.88
CA ALA A 76 -10.51 -9.19 7.54
C ALA A 76 -10.58 -8.00 6.56
N ALA A 77 -9.98 -8.12 5.38
CA ALA A 77 -10.01 -7.07 4.35
C ALA A 77 -11.40 -6.87 3.73
N TYR A 78 -12.24 -7.91 3.70
CA TYR A 78 -13.64 -7.82 3.26
C TYR A 78 -14.61 -7.37 4.35
N LEU A 79 -14.19 -7.29 5.63
CA LEU A 79 -15.03 -6.85 6.74
C LEU A 79 -15.74 -5.51 6.48
N PRO A 80 -15.12 -4.48 5.86
CA PRO A 80 -15.81 -3.22 5.60
C PRO A 80 -16.88 -3.29 4.50
N LEU A 81 -17.01 -4.42 3.79
CA LEU A 81 -18.05 -4.68 2.78
C LEU A 81 -19.26 -5.45 3.35
N THR A 82 -19.21 -5.87 4.62
CA THR A 82 -20.35 -6.52 5.27
C THR A 82 -21.40 -5.49 5.73
N ASP A 83 -22.56 -5.96 6.17
CA ASP A 83 -23.55 -5.09 6.81
C ASP A 83 -23.12 -4.75 8.24
N TYR A 84 -23.11 -3.46 8.58
CA TYR A 84 -22.80 -2.95 9.93
C TYR A 84 -23.35 -1.53 10.12
N PRO A 85 -23.61 -1.11 11.39
CA PRO A 85 -24.08 0.24 11.66
C PRO A 85 -23.06 1.32 11.28
N LYS A 86 -23.50 2.43 10.69
CA LYS A 86 -22.61 3.55 10.29
C LYS A 86 -21.72 4.05 11.44
N LYS A 87 -22.24 4.10 12.66
CA LYS A 87 -21.48 4.51 13.86
C LYS A 87 -20.25 3.63 14.15
N GLU A 88 -20.21 2.41 13.62
CA GLU A 88 -19.12 1.45 13.86
C GLU A 88 -18.03 1.53 12.78
N ARG A 89 -18.19 2.38 11.76
CA ARG A 89 -17.25 2.53 10.66
C ARG A 89 -15.78 2.68 11.10
N PRO A 90 -15.45 3.54 12.08
CA PRO A 90 -14.08 3.62 12.60
C PRO A 90 -13.56 2.29 13.18
N VAL A 91 -14.40 1.60 13.94
CA VAL A 91 -14.04 0.33 14.59
C VAL A 91 -13.85 -0.77 13.56
N ILE A 92 -14.73 -0.83 12.55
CA ILE A 92 -14.63 -1.79 11.44
C ILE A 92 -13.33 -1.58 10.66
N LYS A 93 -12.97 -0.33 10.35
CA LYS A 93 -11.69 -0.01 9.68
C LYS A 93 -10.50 -0.48 10.51
N ALA A 94 -10.50 -0.23 11.82
CA ALA A 94 -9.42 -0.65 12.72
C ALA A 94 -9.30 -2.18 12.82
N ARG A 95 -10.42 -2.89 12.94
CA ARG A 95 -10.44 -4.36 12.95
C ARG A 95 -9.93 -4.96 11.65
N ALA A 96 -10.36 -4.41 10.51
CA ALA A 96 -9.91 -4.86 9.20
C ALA A 96 -8.38 -4.67 9.04
N MET A 97 -7.86 -3.51 9.45
CA MET A 97 -6.42 -3.24 9.42
C MET A 97 -5.62 -4.13 10.36
N LYS A 98 -6.15 -4.40 11.55
CA LYS A 98 -5.55 -5.35 12.50
C LYS A 98 -5.48 -6.75 11.90
N GLY A 99 -6.55 -7.23 11.28
CA GLY A 99 -6.57 -8.57 10.69
C GLY A 99 -5.63 -8.76 9.49
N ILE A 100 -5.02 -7.69 8.97
CA ILE A 100 -3.98 -7.77 7.95
C ILE A 100 -2.58 -7.38 8.46
N SER A 101 -2.44 -7.00 9.73
CA SER A 101 -1.17 -6.50 10.26
C SER A 101 -0.11 -7.58 10.43
N GLY A 102 -0.54 -8.82 10.69
CA GLY A 102 0.34 -9.99 10.71
C GLY A 102 0.85 -10.46 9.34
N ILE A 103 0.39 -9.86 8.24
CA ILE A 103 0.95 -10.18 6.92
C ILE A 103 2.33 -9.52 6.79
N PRO A 104 3.35 -10.22 6.27
CA PRO A 104 4.64 -9.62 5.93
C PRO A 104 4.48 -8.42 4.98
N GLU A 105 5.43 -7.50 5.05
CA GLU A 105 5.44 -6.35 4.14
C GLU A 105 5.56 -6.81 2.69
N GLY A 106 4.89 -6.10 1.77
CA GLY A 106 4.94 -6.40 0.34
C GLY A 106 3.60 -6.21 -0.36
N GLN A 107 3.54 -6.69 -1.60
CA GLN A 107 2.40 -6.45 -2.49
C GLN A 107 1.07 -6.97 -1.92
N LYS A 108 1.07 -8.15 -1.30
CA LYS A 108 -0.16 -8.75 -0.75
C LYS A 108 -0.79 -7.89 0.34
N ARG A 109 0.00 -7.42 1.32
CA ARG A 109 -0.49 -6.53 2.39
C ARG A 109 -0.92 -5.17 1.84
N ALA A 110 -0.16 -4.61 0.89
CA ALA A 110 -0.50 -3.34 0.25
C ALA A 110 -1.85 -3.40 -0.50
N THR A 111 -2.12 -4.50 -1.21
CA THR A 111 -3.38 -4.72 -1.92
C THR A 111 -4.56 -4.78 -0.95
N LEU A 112 -4.46 -5.58 0.12
CA LEU A 112 -5.53 -5.72 1.10
C LEU A 112 -5.76 -4.42 1.88
N TYR A 113 -4.69 -3.72 2.24
CA TYR A 113 -4.77 -2.41 2.86
C TYR A 113 -5.51 -1.41 1.96
N SER A 114 -5.18 -1.37 0.66
CA SER A 114 -5.84 -0.49 -0.32
C SER A 114 -7.32 -0.83 -0.47
N LEU A 115 -7.68 -2.12 -0.49
CA LEU A 115 -9.08 -2.57 -0.49
C LEU A 115 -9.85 -2.06 0.73
N ILE A 116 -9.26 -2.14 1.92
CA ILE A 116 -9.88 -1.62 3.15
C ILE A 116 -10.11 -0.11 3.03
N GLN A 117 -9.10 0.65 2.58
CA GLN A 117 -9.24 2.11 2.45
C GLN A 117 -10.34 2.52 1.48
N GLU A 118 -10.45 1.83 0.34
CA GLU A 118 -11.47 2.14 -0.67
C GLU A 118 -12.87 1.70 -0.27
N SER A 119 -12.99 0.58 0.45
CA SER A 119 -14.28 0.08 0.94
C SER A 119 -14.87 0.93 2.06
N ILE A 120 -14.04 1.59 2.88
CA ILE A 120 -14.51 2.44 3.99
C ILE A 120 -13.78 3.79 4.09
N ARG A 121 -14.28 4.75 3.31
CA ARG A 121 -13.88 6.15 3.39
C ARG A 121 -14.53 6.82 4.60
N LEU A 122 -13.72 7.22 5.57
CA LEU A 122 -14.20 7.89 6.78
C LEU A 122 -14.29 9.40 6.55
N ASP A 123 -15.31 10.03 7.14
CA ASP A 123 -15.36 11.50 7.21
C ASP A 123 -14.41 12.06 8.29
N SER A 124 -14.31 13.39 8.41
CA SER A 124 -13.39 14.03 9.36
C SER A 124 -13.66 13.70 10.84
N ASN A 125 -14.92 13.42 11.20
CA ASN A 125 -15.28 13.04 12.56
C ASN A 125 -14.98 11.56 12.82
N GLU A 126 -15.36 10.69 11.89
CA GLU A 126 -15.06 9.26 11.92
C GLU A 126 -13.54 9.01 11.93
N GLU A 127 -12.77 9.77 11.16
CA GLU A 127 -11.31 9.65 11.13
C GLU A 127 -10.66 10.09 12.46
N ARG A 128 -11.24 11.08 13.15
CA ARG A 128 -10.82 11.43 14.53
C ARG A 128 -11.09 10.29 15.50
N GLN A 129 -12.28 9.67 15.42
CA GLN A 129 -12.64 8.52 16.26
C GLN A 129 -11.73 7.32 15.99
N PHE A 130 -11.41 7.07 14.72
CA PHE A 130 -10.49 6.02 14.30
C PHE A 130 -9.07 6.25 14.84
N ARG A 131 -8.51 7.45 14.66
CA ARG A 131 -7.17 7.78 15.19
C ARG A 131 -7.11 7.64 16.70
N GLU A 132 -8.13 8.13 17.42
CA GLU A 132 -8.17 8.01 18.87
C GLU A 132 -8.26 6.56 19.33
N LEU A 133 -9.08 5.74 18.66
CA LEU A 133 -9.17 4.30 18.91
C LEU A 133 -7.81 3.59 18.74
N VAL A 134 -7.11 3.86 17.64
CA VAL A 134 -5.81 3.25 17.33
C VAL A 134 -4.70 3.75 18.27
N ARG A 135 -4.79 5.00 18.71
CA ARG A 135 -3.84 5.60 19.65
C ARG A 135 -3.99 5.05 21.07
N THR A 136 -5.22 4.93 21.55
CA THR A 136 -5.52 4.60 22.95
C THR A 136 -5.52 3.11 23.24
N ASN A 137 -5.84 2.27 22.27
CA ASN A 137 -5.97 0.83 22.48
C ASN A 137 -4.71 0.06 22.04
N PRO A 138 -4.03 -0.66 22.96
CA PRO A 138 -2.83 -1.45 22.65
C PRO A 138 -3.03 -2.50 21.55
N ILE A 139 -4.26 -3.01 21.40
CA ILE A 139 -4.61 -4.04 20.39
C ILE A 139 -4.36 -3.53 18.96
N TYR A 140 -4.37 -2.21 18.74
CA TYR A 140 -4.13 -1.58 17.44
C TYR A 140 -2.72 -0.97 17.31
N LYS A 141 -1.77 -1.36 18.15
CA LYS A 141 -0.37 -0.88 18.08
C LYS A 141 0.25 -1.08 16.70
N GLU A 142 0.03 -2.23 16.07
CA GLU A 142 0.54 -2.54 14.74
C GLU A 142 -0.15 -1.72 13.65
N VAL A 143 -1.45 -1.47 13.79
CA VAL A 143 -2.20 -0.59 12.87
C VAL A 143 -1.60 0.81 12.87
N ARG A 144 -1.23 1.33 14.04
CA ARG A 144 -0.54 2.63 14.16
C ARG A 144 0.78 2.66 13.37
N MET A 145 1.58 1.60 13.47
CA MET A 145 2.85 1.48 12.74
C MET A 145 2.62 1.42 11.23
N LEU A 146 1.62 0.66 10.77
CA LEU A 146 1.24 0.57 9.36
C LEU A 146 0.81 1.92 8.78
N GLN A 147 0.11 2.75 9.56
CA GLN A 147 -0.27 4.09 9.13
C GLN A 147 0.93 5.00 8.96
N SER A 148 1.85 5.03 9.94
CA SER A 148 3.04 5.88 9.87
C SER A 148 3.96 5.53 8.70
N VAL A 149 4.13 4.25 8.37
CA VAL A 149 4.99 3.82 7.26
C VAL A 149 4.41 4.25 5.91
N ARG A 150 3.08 4.25 5.76
CA ARG A 150 2.43 4.67 4.50
C ARG A 150 2.44 6.18 4.30
N GLU A 151 2.26 6.96 5.38
CA GLU A 151 2.35 8.42 5.30
C GLU A 151 3.72 8.83 4.75
N VAL A 152 4.80 8.25 5.28
CA VAL A 152 6.17 8.47 4.79
C VAL A 152 6.35 7.92 3.36
N GLY A 153 5.91 6.71 3.07
CA GLY A 153 6.11 6.09 1.74
C GLY A 153 5.31 6.75 0.59
N ILE A 154 4.15 7.35 0.88
CA ILE A 154 3.40 8.15 -0.11
C ILE A 154 4.11 9.48 -0.36
N GLU A 155 4.60 10.14 0.69
CA GLU A 155 5.37 11.38 0.56
C GLU A 155 6.62 11.17 -0.29
N GLU A 156 7.44 10.15 0.02
CA GLU A 156 8.63 9.80 -0.76
C GLU A 156 8.30 9.43 -2.21
N GLY A 157 7.23 8.65 -2.43
CA GLY A 157 6.82 8.25 -3.79
C GLY A 157 6.36 9.42 -4.67
N ILE A 158 5.64 10.38 -4.08
CA ILE A 158 5.23 11.62 -4.76
C ILE A 158 6.46 12.50 -5.05
N GLU A 159 7.36 12.64 -4.08
CA GLU A 159 8.57 13.44 -4.22
C GLU A 159 9.46 12.93 -5.35
N ILE A 160 9.78 11.63 -5.36
CA ILE A 160 10.57 10.99 -6.43
C ILE A 160 9.88 11.11 -7.80
N GLY A 161 8.54 10.98 -7.82
CA GLY A 161 7.76 11.09 -9.05
C GLY A 161 7.79 12.51 -9.65
N ILE A 162 7.66 13.53 -8.79
CA ILE A 162 7.74 14.95 -9.21
C ILE A 162 9.16 15.28 -9.66
N GLU A 163 10.18 14.88 -8.91
CA GLU A 163 11.58 15.16 -9.23
C GLU A 163 11.95 14.60 -10.61
N LYS A 164 11.68 13.31 -10.86
CA LYS A 164 11.92 12.68 -12.16
C LYS A 164 11.10 13.29 -13.29
N GLY A 165 9.84 13.63 -13.02
CA GLY A 165 8.96 14.25 -14.01
C GLY A 165 9.44 15.64 -14.43
N VAL A 166 9.89 16.44 -13.46
CA VAL A 166 10.44 17.79 -13.68
C VAL A 166 11.78 17.71 -14.41
N GLU A 167 12.67 16.81 -14.01
CA GLU A 167 13.98 16.64 -14.65
C GLU A 167 13.84 16.30 -16.14
N ILE A 168 13.04 15.27 -16.47
CA ILE A 168 12.80 14.87 -17.86
C ILE A 168 12.10 15.99 -18.65
N GLY A 169 11.16 16.70 -18.01
CA GLY A 169 10.44 17.80 -18.63
C GLY A 169 11.34 18.98 -18.97
N ILE A 170 12.22 19.38 -18.05
CA ILE A 170 13.19 20.46 -18.23
C ILE A 170 14.21 20.05 -19.30
N GLU A 171 14.78 18.86 -19.23
CA GLU A 171 15.82 18.42 -20.16
C GLU A 171 15.31 18.43 -21.62
N LYS A 172 14.12 17.88 -21.86
CA LYS A 172 13.49 17.91 -23.18
C LYS A 172 13.08 19.32 -23.61
N GLY A 173 12.46 20.09 -22.72
CA GLY A 173 11.97 21.43 -23.03
C GLY A 173 13.10 22.41 -23.34
N VAL A 174 14.18 22.38 -22.54
CA VAL A 174 15.36 23.22 -22.75
C VAL A 174 16.12 22.77 -24.00
N GLY A 175 16.29 21.46 -24.21
CA GLY A 175 16.93 20.93 -25.41
C GLY A 175 16.23 21.37 -26.71
N GLU A 176 14.92 21.16 -26.80
CA GLU A 176 14.14 21.60 -27.97
C GLU A 176 14.11 23.12 -28.13
N GLY A 177 14.05 23.87 -27.01
CA GLY A 177 14.05 25.33 -27.01
C GLY A 177 15.37 25.91 -27.54
N ILE A 178 16.51 25.40 -27.08
CA ILE A 178 17.83 25.82 -27.53
C ILE A 178 18.02 25.50 -29.02
N GLU A 179 17.62 24.31 -29.46
CA GLU A 179 17.77 23.91 -30.86
C GLU A 179 16.91 24.78 -31.79
N LYS A 180 15.64 25.00 -31.44
CA LYS A 180 14.74 25.90 -32.17
C LYS A 180 15.27 27.33 -32.20
N GLY A 181 15.73 27.86 -31.06
CA GLY A 181 16.28 29.21 -30.98
C GLY A 181 17.53 29.39 -31.83
N ARG A 182 18.44 28.40 -31.81
CA ARG A 182 19.63 28.41 -32.68
C ARG A 182 19.24 28.38 -34.16
N PHE A 183 18.28 27.55 -34.52
CA PHE A 183 17.83 27.44 -35.91
C PHE A 183 17.15 28.73 -36.39
N GLN A 184 16.28 29.33 -35.56
CA GLN A 184 15.65 30.63 -35.85
C GLN A 184 16.68 31.75 -36.03
N ALA A 185 17.70 31.82 -35.16
CA ALA A 185 18.76 32.82 -35.27
C ALA A 185 19.57 32.68 -36.59
N LEU A 186 19.83 31.45 -37.04
CA LEU A 186 20.47 31.19 -38.33
C LEU A 186 19.58 31.64 -39.50
N GLU A 187 18.27 31.41 -39.42
CA GLU A 187 17.31 31.84 -40.45
C GLU A 187 17.19 33.35 -40.52
N GLU A 188 17.08 34.05 -39.38
CA GLU A 188 17.09 35.51 -39.33
C GLU A 188 18.35 36.10 -39.95
N THR A 189 19.50 35.49 -39.64
CA THR A 189 20.79 35.88 -40.21
C THR A 189 20.79 35.70 -41.73
N ALA A 190 20.28 34.56 -42.22
CA ALA A 190 20.13 34.30 -43.65
C ALA A 190 19.20 35.31 -44.33
N VAL A 191 18.07 35.68 -43.71
CA VAL A 191 17.13 36.68 -44.23
C VAL A 191 17.78 38.06 -44.33
N LYS A 192 18.55 38.48 -43.31
CA LYS A 192 19.31 39.74 -43.34
C LYS A 192 20.35 39.74 -44.46
N MET A 193 21.07 38.63 -44.64
CA MET A 193 22.04 38.47 -45.74
C MET A 193 21.38 38.50 -47.12
N LEU A 194 20.26 37.80 -47.30
CA LEU A 194 19.48 37.82 -48.55
C LEU A 194 18.98 39.23 -48.88
N SER A 195 18.54 39.97 -47.86
CA SER A 195 18.03 41.34 -48.02
C SER A 195 19.13 42.35 -48.36
N SER A 196 20.39 42.06 -48.00
CA SER A 196 21.53 42.90 -48.38
C SER A 196 21.84 42.89 -49.88
N GLY A 197 21.47 41.82 -50.60
CA GLY A 197 21.72 41.67 -52.04
C GLY A 197 23.19 41.50 -52.43
N VAL A 198 24.11 41.42 -51.47
CA VAL A 198 25.57 41.36 -51.72
C VAL A 198 26.06 39.93 -51.93
N LEU A 199 25.44 38.95 -51.28
CA LEU A 199 25.88 37.55 -51.25
C LEU A 199 24.97 36.65 -52.09
N THR A 200 25.55 35.62 -52.73
CA THR A 200 24.75 34.60 -53.43
C THR A 200 24.09 33.63 -52.45
N GLN A 201 23.05 32.93 -52.89
CA GLN A 201 22.35 31.95 -52.05
C GLN A 201 23.29 30.83 -51.58
N GLU A 202 24.24 30.43 -52.42
CA GLU A 202 25.27 29.43 -52.13
C GLU A 202 26.24 29.93 -51.05
N GLN A 203 26.66 31.20 -51.11
CA GLN A 203 27.50 31.80 -50.08
C GLN A 203 26.76 31.94 -48.74
N ILE A 204 25.47 32.30 -48.77
CA ILE A 204 24.64 32.43 -47.56
C ILE A 204 24.44 31.06 -46.90
N ALA A 205 24.19 30.00 -47.68
CA ALA A 205 24.13 28.63 -47.17
C ALA A 205 25.45 28.23 -46.49
N GLN A 206 26.59 28.58 -47.10
CA GLN A 206 27.91 28.30 -46.54
C GLN A 206 28.17 29.05 -45.22
N PHE A 207 27.80 30.33 -45.12
CA PHE A 207 28.04 31.13 -43.91
C PHE A 207 27.09 30.82 -42.75
N THR A 208 25.84 30.46 -43.05
CA THR A 208 24.83 30.16 -42.02
C THR A 208 24.78 28.67 -41.66
N GLY A 209 25.43 27.81 -42.43
CA GLY A 209 25.36 26.36 -42.27
C GLY A 209 23.97 25.78 -42.56
N LEU A 210 23.06 26.59 -43.13
CA LEU A 210 21.73 26.15 -43.53
C LEU A 210 21.78 25.46 -44.89
N GLU A 211 20.92 24.47 -45.04
CA GLU A 211 20.66 23.77 -46.30
C GLU A 211 20.25 24.77 -47.42
N ILE A 212 20.82 24.63 -48.62
CA ILE A 212 20.52 25.51 -49.76
C ILE A 212 19.03 25.50 -50.12
N SER A 213 18.37 24.36 -49.90
CA SER A 213 16.92 24.20 -50.08
C SER A 213 16.12 25.09 -49.12
N ARG A 214 16.61 25.31 -47.90
CA ARG A 214 16.01 26.19 -46.90
C ARG A 214 16.22 27.66 -47.26
N ILE A 215 17.42 28.04 -47.70
CA ILE A 215 17.72 29.39 -48.19
C ILE A 215 16.80 29.77 -49.38
N ARG A 216 16.60 28.84 -50.33
CA ARG A 216 15.67 29.04 -51.46
C ARG A 216 14.22 29.23 -51.03
N LYS A 217 13.77 28.55 -49.96
CA LYS A 217 12.43 28.75 -49.39
C LYS A 217 12.31 30.14 -48.76
N LEU A 218 13.30 30.56 -47.97
CA LEU A 218 13.35 31.90 -47.36
C LEU A 218 13.37 33.02 -48.42
N ALA A 219 14.07 32.82 -49.54
CA ALA A 219 14.13 33.79 -50.63
C ALA A 219 12.80 33.95 -51.40
N LYS A 220 11.98 32.89 -51.46
CA LYS A 220 10.66 32.89 -52.12
C LYS A 220 9.53 33.43 -51.23
N ALA A 221 9.74 33.54 -49.92
CA ALA A 221 8.75 34.10 -49.00
C ALA A 221 8.56 35.60 -49.27
N PRO A 222 7.30 36.10 -49.37
CA PRO A 222 7.01 37.49 -49.67
C PRO A 222 7.51 38.43 -48.55
N ALA A 223 7.87 39.66 -48.93
CA ALA A 223 8.49 40.65 -48.04
C ALA A 223 7.64 41.03 -46.80
N SER A 224 6.34 40.71 -46.80
CA SER A 224 5.42 40.94 -45.67
C SER A 224 5.65 40.02 -44.46
N GLU A 225 6.42 38.93 -44.60
CA GLU A 225 6.81 38.04 -43.49
C GLU A 225 8.26 38.27 -43.03
N ARG A 226 8.98 39.25 -43.60
CA ARG A 226 10.40 39.52 -43.31
C ARG A 226 10.63 40.43 -42.09
N GLN A 227 9.57 40.86 -41.43
CA GLN A 227 9.60 41.49 -40.11
C GLN A 227 8.87 40.57 -39.14
N ILE A 228 9.64 39.86 -38.32
CA ILE A 228 9.13 39.17 -37.14
C ILE A 228 9.62 40.02 -35.95
N HIS A 229 8.65 40.53 -35.19
CA HIS A 229 8.82 41.33 -33.96
C HIS A 229 9.35 40.50 -32.80
#